data_AF-A0A849GSS5-F1
#
_entry.id   AF-A0A849GSS5-F1
#
_cell.length_a   1.000
_cell.length_b   1.000
_cell.length_c   1.000
_cell.angle_alpha   90.00
_cell.angle_beta   90.00
_cell.angle_gamma   90.00
#
_symmetry.space_group_name_H-M   'P 1'
#
loop_
_entity.id
_entity.type
_entity.pdbx_description
1 polymer ?
#
loop_
_entity_poly.entity_id
_entity_poly.type
_entity_poly.pdbx_seq_one_letter_code
_entity_poly.pdbx_strand_id
1 'polypeptide(L)'
;MSTIIDIHAREILDSRGNPTVEVDITLEDGSIGRAAVPSGASTGAHEAVEKRDGDKSRYLGKGVLEAVEAVNGEIADALVGFDATEQEAIDAAMRELDGTANKGRLGANAILGVSLANAKAAADFTMQPLFRYVGGTSARVLPVPMMNIINGGEHADNPIDIQEFMIMPVSAENIREAVRM
;
A
#
# COMPACT_ATOMS: atom_id res chain seq x y z
N MET A 1 6.17 14.57 -19.47
CA MET A 1 7.42 14.04 -18.87
C MET A 1 7.05 13.16 -17.68
N SER A 2 7.99 12.53 -16.99
CA SER A 2 7.73 11.75 -15.77
C SER A 2 7.47 12.61 -14.53
N THR A 3 7.42 13.93 -14.69
CA THR A 3 7.17 14.88 -13.62
C THR A 3 5.77 14.69 -13.03
N ILE A 4 5.68 14.61 -11.71
CA ILE A 4 4.41 14.57 -10.97
C ILE A 4 3.72 15.92 -11.09
N ILE A 5 2.47 15.93 -11.56
CA ILE A 5 1.66 17.16 -11.67
C ILE A 5 0.48 17.20 -10.70
N ASP A 6 0.05 16.05 -10.19
CA ASP A 6 -1.05 15.96 -9.24
C ASP A 6 -0.91 14.71 -8.36
N ILE A 7 -1.24 14.87 -7.08
CA ILE A 7 -1.34 13.80 -6.09
C ILE A 7 -2.65 13.98 -5.35
N HIS A 8 -3.51 12.96 -5.38
CA HIS A 8 -4.83 13.05 -4.79
C HIS A 8 -5.19 11.79 -4.01
N ALA A 9 -5.61 11.95 -2.76
CA ALA A 9 -6.08 10.89 -1.89
C ALA A 9 -7.57 10.99 -1.57
N ARG A 10 -8.16 9.82 -1.30
CA ARG A 10 -9.54 9.66 -0.85
C ARG A 10 -9.67 8.52 0.16
N GLU A 11 -10.69 8.62 1.00
CA GLU A 11 -11.10 7.54 1.89
C GLU A 11 -11.95 6.52 1.11
N ILE A 12 -11.55 5.25 1.12
CA ILE A 12 -12.31 4.11 0.57
C ILE A 12 -12.51 3.05 1.67
N LEU A 13 -13.15 1.92 1.35
CA LEU A 13 -13.35 0.81 2.29
C LEU A 13 -12.48 -0.40 1.95
N ASP A 14 -11.89 -1.01 2.98
CA ASP A 14 -11.17 -2.29 2.90
C ASP A 14 -12.12 -3.49 2.82
N SER A 15 -11.56 -4.70 2.69
CA SER A 15 -12.34 -5.95 2.61
C SER A 15 -13.16 -6.28 3.87
N ARG A 16 -12.91 -5.59 4.99
CA ARG A 16 -13.63 -5.71 6.26
C ARG A 16 -14.61 -4.56 6.49
N GLY A 17 -14.75 -3.66 5.52
CA GLY A 17 -15.61 -2.48 5.61
C GLY A 17 -15.07 -1.37 6.51
N ASN A 18 -13.77 -1.38 6.85
CA ASN A 18 -13.13 -0.27 7.55
C ASN A 18 -12.57 0.74 6.54
N PRO A 19 -12.51 2.04 6.90
CA PRO A 19 -11.86 3.04 6.06
C PRO A 19 -10.39 2.73 5.78
N THR A 20 -9.92 3.07 4.59
CA THR A 20 -8.49 3.08 4.23
C THR A 20 -8.20 4.16 3.18
N VAL A 21 -6.93 4.46 2.96
CA VAL A 21 -6.47 5.50 2.04
C VAL A 21 -6.26 4.90 0.65
N GLU A 22 -6.81 5.55 -0.37
CA GLU A 22 -6.44 5.37 -1.78
C GLU A 22 -5.80 6.64 -2.31
N VAL A 23 -4.70 6.51 -3.05
CA VAL A 23 -3.95 7.61 -3.65
C VAL A 23 -3.86 7.42 -5.16
N ASP A 24 -4.08 8.50 -5.89
CA ASP A 24 -3.80 8.67 -7.31
C ASP A 24 -2.61 9.62 -7.49
N ILE A 25 -1.71 9.28 -8.41
CA ILE A 25 -0.65 10.17 -8.91
C ILE A 25 -0.80 10.30 -10.41
N THR A 26 -0.81 11.54 -10.88
CA THR A 26 -0.85 11.88 -12.31
C THR A 26 0.46 12.52 -12.72
N LEU A 27 1.05 12.03 -13.81
CA LEU A 27 2.26 12.58 -14.42
C LEU A 27 1.92 13.51 -15.57
N GLU A 28 2.86 14.36 -15.95
CA GLU A 28 2.67 15.39 -16.97
C GLU A 28 2.33 14.82 -18.36
N ASP A 29 2.78 13.60 -18.70
CA ASP A 29 2.40 12.94 -19.95
C ASP A 29 1.01 12.27 -19.91
N GLY A 30 0.34 12.31 -18.76
CA GLY A 30 -0.97 11.72 -18.52
C GLY A 30 -0.94 10.31 -17.95
N SER A 31 0.22 9.72 -17.68
CA SER A 31 0.30 8.45 -16.95
C SER A 31 -0.26 8.56 -15.53
N ILE A 32 -0.97 7.53 -15.08
CA ILE A 32 -1.65 7.51 -13.78
C ILE A 32 -1.30 6.25 -13.01
N GLY A 33 -0.93 6.42 -11.74
CA GLY A 33 -0.76 5.34 -10.77
C GLY A 33 -1.76 5.44 -9.64
N ARG A 34 -2.41 4.33 -9.30
CA ARG A 34 -3.38 4.24 -8.19
C ARG A 34 -3.01 3.16 -7.19
N ALA A 35 -3.01 3.46 -5.90
CA ALA A 35 -2.80 2.48 -4.84
C ALA A 35 -3.74 2.69 -3.65
N ALA A 36 -4.37 1.60 -3.21
CA ALA A 36 -5.06 1.52 -1.94
C ALA A 36 -4.19 0.79 -0.92
N VAL A 37 -4.24 1.23 0.33
CA VAL A 37 -3.40 0.71 1.40
C VAL A 37 -4.14 -0.39 2.18
N PRO A 38 -3.53 -1.55 2.40
CA PRO A 38 -4.12 -2.58 3.25
C PRO A 38 -4.08 -2.15 4.72
N SER A 39 -5.05 -2.60 5.50
CA SER A 39 -5.06 -2.45 6.96
C SER A 39 -4.87 -3.81 7.64
N GLY A 40 -3.94 -3.88 8.59
CA GLY A 40 -3.72 -5.06 9.43
C GLY A 40 -4.81 -5.24 10.49
N ALA A 41 -4.95 -6.46 11.02
CA ALA A 41 -5.70 -6.72 12.26
C ALA A 41 -4.78 -6.67 13.49
N SER A 42 -3.56 -7.21 13.33
CA SER A 42 -2.53 -7.28 14.35
C SER A 42 -1.45 -6.26 14.03
N THR A 43 -1.17 -5.35 14.95
CA THR A 43 -0.11 -4.36 14.82
C THR A 43 1.01 -4.67 15.81
N GLY A 44 2.21 -4.94 15.29
CA GLY A 44 3.40 -5.12 16.10
C GLY A 44 3.81 -3.80 16.79
N ALA A 45 4.29 -3.87 18.03
CA ALA A 45 4.67 -2.69 18.82
C ALA A 45 5.81 -1.82 18.21
N HIS A 46 6.52 -2.35 17.20
CA HIS A 46 7.64 -1.68 16.53
C HIS A 46 7.36 -1.41 15.04
N GLU A 47 6.11 -1.56 14.59
CA GLU A 47 5.72 -1.31 13.21
C GLU A 47 5.55 0.19 12.94
N ALA A 48 5.55 0.54 11.65
CA ALA A 48 5.12 1.86 11.22
C ALA A 48 3.62 2.03 11.52
N VAL A 49 3.24 3.23 11.98
CA VAL A 49 1.91 3.45 12.56
C VAL A 49 0.93 3.91 11.50
N GLU A 50 -0.15 3.15 11.33
CA GLU A 50 -1.33 3.58 10.58
C GLU A 50 -2.02 4.74 11.33
N LYS A 51 -2.28 5.85 10.63
CA LYS A 51 -2.98 7.00 11.20
C LYS A 51 -4.49 6.85 11.02
N ARG A 52 -5.22 6.95 12.14
CA ARG A 52 -6.68 6.84 12.26
C ARG A 52 -7.21 8.06 12.99
N ASP A 53 -8.41 8.53 12.61
CA ASP A 53 -8.98 9.78 13.11
C ASP A 53 -9.42 9.73 14.59
N GLY A 54 -9.74 8.54 15.12
CA GLY A 54 -10.22 8.39 16.50
C GLY A 54 -11.62 8.96 16.78
N ASP A 55 -12.27 9.57 15.79
CA ASP A 55 -13.64 10.09 15.89
C ASP A 55 -14.67 8.94 15.98
N LYS A 56 -15.16 8.68 17.20
CA LYS A 56 -16.13 7.62 17.47
C LYS A 56 -17.46 7.78 16.72
N SER A 57 -17.78 8.97 16.22
CA SER A 57 -19.00 9.21 15.45
C SER A 57 -18.90 8.68 14.01
N ARG A 58 -17.68 8.47 13.49
CA ARG A 58 -17.41 7.95 12.14
C ARG A 58 -16.66 6.64 12.20
N TYR A 59 -17.25 5.59 11.62
CA TYR A 59 -16.62 4.26 11.54
C TYR A 59 -16.02 3.76 12.87
N LEU A 60 -16.66 4.08 14.00
CA LEU A 60 -16.20 3.71 15.34
C LEU A 60 -14.77 4.20 15.68
N GLY A 61 -14.36 5.35 15.15
CA GLY A 61 -13.01 5.90 15.35
C GLY A 61 -11.97 5.44 14.32
N LYS A 62 -12.38 4.66 13.32
CA LYS A 62 -11.48 4.10 12.31
C LYS A 62 -11.40 4.92 11.02
N GLY A 63 -11.95 6.14 10.99
CA GLY A 63 -11.76 7.05 9.87
C GLY A 63 -10.28 7.29 9.55
N VAL A 64 -9.99 7.69 8.32
CA VAL A 64 -8.62 8.00 7.86
C VAL A 64 -8.53 9.37 7.18
N LEU A 65 -9.43 10.30 7.50
CA LEU A 65 -9.44 11.63 6.90
C LEU A 65 -8.17 12.40 7.21
N GLU A 66 -7.59 12.27 8.41
CA GLU A 66 -6.33 12.96 8.73
C GLU A 66 -5.16 12.46 7.86
N ALA A 67 -5.16 11.17 7.49
CA ALA A 67 -4.17 10.60 6.58
C ALA A 67 -4.43 11.05 5.13
N VAL A 68 -5.68 11.15 4.72
CA VAL A 68 -6.08 11.69 3.41
C VAL A 68 -5.69 13.16 3.28
N GLU A 69 -5.91 13.97 4.32
CA GLU A 69 -5.49 15.37 4.39
C GLU A 69 -3.97 15.52 4.34
N ALA A 70 -3.23 14.65 5.02
CA ALA A 70 -1.76 14.62 4.94
C ALA A 70 -1.26 14.39 3.49
N VAL A 71 -1.92 13.50 2.74
CA VAL A 71 -1.59 13.27 1.32
C VAL A 71 -1.95 14.48 0.46
N ASN A 72 -3.19 14.97 0.56
CA ASN A 72 -3.71 16.06 -0.27
C ASN A 72 -3.08 17.44 0.03
N GLY A 73 -2.46 17.59 1.19
CA GLY A 73 -1.77 18.81 1.61
C GLY A 73 -0.26 18.63 1.57
N GLU A 74 0.34 18.43 2.75
CA GLU A 74 1.79 18.53 2.95
C GLU A 74 2.60 17.61 2.02
N ILE A 75 2.13 16.38 1.75
CA ILE A 75 2.85 15.46 0.85
C ILE A 75 2.72 15.90 -0.61
N ALA A 76 1.52 16.26 -1.07
CA ALA A 76 1.32 16.76 -2.42
C ALA A 76 2.16 18.02 -2.69
N ASP A 77 2.11 18.99 -1.78
CA ASP A 77 2.89 20.24 -1.88
C ASP A 77 4.40 19.99 -1.94
N ALA A 78 4.89 18.97 -1.23
CA ALA A 78 6.31 18.62 -1.20
C ALA A 78 6.79 17.86 -2.45
N LEU A 79 5.93 17.09 -3.11
CA LEU A 79 6.32 16.14 -4.17
C LEU A 79 5.92 16.56 -5.59
N VAL A 80 4.94 17.45 -5.77
CA VAL A 80 4.62 17.98 -7.11
C VAL A 80 5.86 18.62 -7.72
N GLY A 81 6.16 18.27 -8.97
CA GLY A 81 7.38 18.67 -9.67
C GLY A 81 8.55 17.69 -9.55
N PHE A 82 8.46 16.65 -8.70
CA PHE A 82 9.46 15.57 -8.67
C PHE A 82 9.36 14.69 -9.91
N ASP A 83 10.48 14.07 -10.29
CA ASP A 83 10.49 13.00 -11.29
C ASP A 83 10.02 11.69 -10.64
N ALA A 84 8.90 11.15 -11.13
CA ALA A 84 8.31 9.93 -10.59
C ALA A 84 9.23 8.70 -10.69
N THR A 85 10.24 8.73 -11.58
CA THR A 85 11.20 7.63 -11.73
C THR A 85 12.24 7.59 -10.60
N GLU A 86 12.40 8.67 -9.83
CA GLU A 86 13.32 8.77 -8.69
C GLU A 86 12.66 8.28 -7.38
N GLN A 87 12.24 7.02 -7.38
CA GLN A 87 11.47 6.40 -6.28
C GLN A 87 12.14 6.57 -4.91
N GLU A 88 13.46 6.34 -4.81
CA GLU A 88 14.19 6.47 -3.54
C GLU A 88 14.19 7.90 -3.01
N ALA A 89 14.28 8.90 -3.91
CA ALA A 89 14.25 10.31 -3.52
C ALA A 89 12.86 10.73 -3.01
N ILE A 90 11.80 10.26 -3.67
CA ILE A 90 10.41 10.50 -3.25
C ILE A 90 10.14 9.86 -1.88
N ASP A 91 10.54 8.59 -1.69
CA ASP A 91 10.36 7.90 -0.42
C ASP A 91 11.20 8.53 0.71
N ALA A 92 12.41 9.01 0.40
CA ALA A 92 13.25 9.74 1.36
C ALA A 92 12.63 11.08 1.74
N ALA A 93 12.13 11.85 0.78
CA ALA A 93 11.46 13.13 1.02
C ALA A 93 10.25 12.97 1.93
N MET A 94 9.39 11.97 1.70
CA MET A 94 8.23 11.70 2.59
C MET A 94 8.65 11.28 4.00
N ARG A 95 9.74 10.51 4.14
CA ARG A 95 10.27 10.10 5.44
C ARG A 95 10.84 11.28 6.22
N GLU A 96 11.60 12.15 5.54
CA GLU A 96 12.14 13.37 6.12
C GLU A 96 11.02 14.32 6.52
N LEU A 97 10.04 14.49 5.62
CA LEU A 97 8.84 15.29 5.87
C LEU A 97 8.17 14.82 7.14
N ASP A 98 7.80 13.53 7.26
CA ASP A 98 7.18 13.00 8.47
C ASP A 98 8.02 13.24 9.74
N GLY A 99 9.33 13.01 9.65
CA GLY A 99 10.29 13.32 10.72
C GLY A 99 10.26 12.37 11.92
N THR A 100 9.38 11.36 11.93
CA THR A 100 9.30 10.37 13.01
C THR A 100 9.83 9.00 12.55
N ALA A 101 10.40 8.23 13.49
CA ALA A 101 10.97 6.92 13.18
C ALA A 101 9.93 5.91 12.66
N ASN A 102 8.68 6.04 13.10
CA ASN A 102 7.59 5.10 12.82
C ASN A 102 6.51 5.67 11.88
N LYS A 103 6.75 6.82 11.23
CA LYS A 103 5.79 7.46 10.31
C LYS A 103 4.49 7.93 10.98
N GLY A 104 4.50 8.19 12.28
CA GLY A 104 3.30 8.45 13.07
C GLY A 104 2.69 9.84 12.87
N ARG A 105 3.41 10.81 12.28
CA ARG A 105 2.92 12.19 12.12
C ARG A 105 1.99 12.30 10.92
N LEU A 106 2.46 11.85 9.76
CA LEU A 106 1.70 11.81 8.51
C LEU A 106 0.85 10.54 8.39
N GLY A 107 1.32 9.44 8.99
CA GLY A 107 0.71 8.12 8.90
C GLY A 107 1.43 7.24 7.88
N ALA A 108 1.78 6.02 8.29
CA ALA A 108 2.39 5.04 7.41
C ALA A 108 1.49 4.69 6.22
N ASN A 109 0.17 4.76 6.40
CA ASN A 109 -0.84 4.60 5.35
C ASN A 109 -0.82 5.75 4.33
N ALA A 110 -0.65 7.00 4.74
CA ALA A 110 -0.49 8.12 3.80
C ALA A 110 0.77 7.92 2.93
N ILE A 111 1.92 7.67 3.58
CA ILE A 111 3.22 7.53 2.90
C ILE A 111 3.23 6.31 1.97
N LEU A 112 2.72 5.15 2.42
CA LEU A 112 2.70 3.95 1.61
C LEU A 112 1.77 4.09 0.39
N GLY A 113 0.63 4.77 0.54
CA GLY A 113 -0.29 5.05 -0.56
C GLY A 113 0.38 5.81 -1.69
N VAL A 114 1.06 6.92 -1.34
CA VAL A 114 1.80 7.75 -2.30
C VAL A 114 2.97 6.97 -2.91
N SER A 115 3.77 6.28 -2.09
CA SER A 115 4.92 5.49 -2.54
C SER A 115 4.54 4.44 -3.61
N LEU A 116 3.46 3.67 -3.37
CA LEU A 116 2.98 2.66 -4.30
C LEU A 116 2.30 3.25 -5.53
N ALA A 117 1.55 4.35 -5.37
CA ALA A 117 0.94 5.05 -6.50
C ALA A 117 2.01 5.63 -7.43
N ASN A 118 3.10 6.16 -6.88
CA ASN A 118 4.24 6.68 -7.65
C ASN A 118 4.90 5.59 -8.48
N ALA A 119 5.23 4.46 -7.87
CA ALA A 119 5.85 3.34 -8.59
C ALA A 119 4.98 2.84 -9.74
N LYS A 120 3.65 2.85 -9.57
CA LYS A 120 2.70 2.48 -10.63
C LYS A 120 2.64 3.51 -11.74
N ALA A 121 2.62 4.80 -11.41
CA ALA A 121 2.62 5.89 -12.39
C ALA A 121 3.90 5.85 -13.23
N ALA A 122 5.06 5.65 -12.60
CA ALA A 122 6.35 5.55 -13.28
C ALA A 122 6.48 4.26 -14.12
N ALA A 123 5.91 3.14 -13.66
CA ALA A 123 5.81 1.92 -14.45
C ALA A 123 4.97 2.14 -15.72
N ASP A 124 3.83 2.84 -15.60
CA ASP A 124 2.97 3.19 -16.73
C ASP A 124 3.70 4.12 -17.72
N PHE A 125 4.36 5.17 -17.22
CA PHE A 125 5.19 6.10 -18.01
C PHE A 125 6.26 5.39 -18.82
N THR A 126 6.95 4.41 -18.20
CA THR A 126 7.99 3.62 -18.87
C THR A 126 7.45 2.48 -19.73
N MET A 127 6.12 2.31 -19.81
CA MET A 127 5.42 1.23 -20.50
C MET A 127 5.87 -0.16 -20.02
N GLN A 128 6.13 -0.29 -18.72
CA GLN A 128 6.56 -1.53 -18.09
C GLN A 128 5.48 -2.07 -17.16
N PRO A 129 5.25 -3.39 -17.13
CA PRO A 129 4.53 -3.99 -16.02
C PRO A 129 5.22 -3.65 -14.69
N LEU A 130 4.46 -3.38 -13.62
CA LEU A 130 5.01 -2.96 -12.33
C LEU A 130 6.12 -3.88 -11.81
N PHE A 131 5.98 -5.21 -11.95
CA PHE A 131 7.00 -6.15 -11.50
C PHE A 131 8.34 -6.02 -12.25
N ARG A 132 8.29 -5.59 -13.53
CA ARG A 132 9.49 -5.29 -14.33
C ARG A 132 10.10 -3.95 -13.95
N TYR A 133 9.27 -2.94 -13.73
CA TYR A 133 9.71 -1.63 -13.26
C TYR A 133 10.47 -1.73 -11.93
N VAL A 134 9.89 -2.46 -10.96
CA VAL A 134 10.48 -2.63 -9.62
C VAL A 134 11.66 -3.61 -9.62
N GLY A 135 11.52 -4.77 -10.26
CA GLY A 135 12.50 -5.87 -10.14
C GLY A 135 13.46 -6.01 -11.32
N GLY A 136 13.38 -5.13 -12.32
CA GLY A 136 14.23 -5.12 -13.50
C GLY A 136 14.07 -6.33 -14.43
N THR A 137 15.11 -6.55 -15.25
CA THR A 137 15.12 -7.60 -16.29
C THR A 137 15.13 -9.02 -15.74
N SER A 138 15.49 -9.20 -14.47
CA SER A 138 15.52 -10.50 -13.78
C SER A 138 14.21 -10.85 -13.06
N ALA A 139 13.23 -9.95 -12.99
CA ALA A 139 11.93 -10.21 -12.39
C ALA A 139 11.08 -11.18 -13.25
N ARG A 140 11.25 -12.49 -12.99
CA ARG A 140 10.60 -13.58 -13.75
C ARG A 140 10.23 -14.81 -12.93
N VAL A 141 10.47 -14.79 -11.63
CA VAL A 141 10.16 -15.91 -10.73
C VAL A 141 8.77 -15.73 -10.15
N LEU A 142 7.92 -16.76 -10.29
CA LEU A 142 6.61 -16.80 -9.66
C LEU A 142 6.72 -17.51 -8.29
N PRO A 143 6.06 -17.02 -7.24
CA PRO A 143 6.17 -17.59 -5.90
C PRO A 143 5.37 -18.89 -5.76
N VAL A 144 5.80 -19.77 -4.86
CA VAL A 144 4.93 -20.87 -4.37
C VAL A 144 3.95 -20.26 -3.36
N PRO A 145 2.63 -20.35 -3.58
CA PRO A 145 1.67 -19.74 -2.68
C PRO A 145 1.55 -20.54 -1.38
N MET A 146 1.52 -19.83 -0.26
CA MET A 146 1.04 -20.37 1.02
C MET A 146 -0.42 -19.97 1.15
N MET A 147 -1.34 -20.92 0.92
CA MET A 147 -2.77 -20.65 0.86
C MET A 147 -3.44 -21.02 2.17
N ASN A 148 -3.90 -20.02 2.91
CA ASN A 148 -4.66 -20.23 4.14
C ASN A 148 -6.04 -20.81 3.81
N ILE A 149 -6.34 -21.99 4.38
CA ILE A 149 -7.60 -22.72 4.14
C ILE A 149 -8.43 -22.91 5.41
N ILE A 150 -7.83 -22.77 6.59
CA ILE A 150 -8.51 -22.86 7.89
C ILE A 150 -7.97 -21.75 8.78
N ASN A 151 -8.89 -20.90 9.25
CA ASN A 151 -8.62 -19.83 10.19
C ASN A 151 -8.92 -20.27 11.63
N GLY A 152 -8.10 -19.80 12.56
CA GLY A 152 -8.33 -19.81 14.00
C GLY A 152 -7.90 -18.47 14.63
N GLY A 153 -7.75 -18.43 15.95
CA GLY A 153 -7.32 -17.24 16.68
C GLY A 153 -8.22 -16.02 16.42
N GLU A 154 -7.62 -14.83 16.29
CA GLU A 154 -8.37 -13.57 16.06
C GLU A 154 -9.10 -13.51 14.72
N HIS A 155 -8.82 -14.45 13.80
CA HIS A 155 -9.42 -14.49 12.48
C HIS A 155 -10.70 -15.36 12.42
N ALA A 156 -11.06 -16.08 13.49
CA ALA A 156 -12.26 -16.92 13.53
C ALA A 156 -12.87 -17.08 14.92
N ASP A 157 -14.20 -17.15 14.99
CA ASP A 157 -14.95 -17.45 16.23
C ASP A 157 -15.04 -18.98 16.45
N ASN A 158 -13.89 -19.61 16.71
CA ASN A 158 -13.77 -21.06 16.91
C ASN A 158 -12.72 -21.38 17.99
N PRO A 159 -12.66 -22.63 18.52
CA PRO A 159 -11.75 -22.96 19.63
C PRO A 159 -10.31 -23.24 19.19
N ILE A 160 -9.91 -22.86 17.97
CA ILE A 160 -8.58 -23.16 17.43
C ILE A 160 -7.64 -22.02 17.78
N ASP A 161 -6.60 -22.29 18.56
CA ASP A 161 -5.63 -21.27 18.99
C ASP A 161 -4.71 -20.81 17.84
N ILE A 162 -4.37 -21.71 16.91
CA ILE A 162 -3.50 -21.40 15.77
C ILE A 162 -4.24 -20.54 14.75
N GLN A 163 -3.64 -19.41 14.36
CA GLN A 163 -4.30 -18.39 13.55
C GLN A 163 -4.56 -18.82 12.10
N GLU A 164 -3.60 -19.52 11.46
CA GLU A 164 -3.69 -19.87 10.05
C GLU A 164 -3.11 -21.27 9.78
N PHE A 165 -3.85 -22.11 9.07
CA PHE A 165 -3.37 -23.37 8.51
C PHE A 165 -3.31 -23.26 6.99
N MET A 166 -2.10 -23.39 6.46
CA MET A 166 -1.82 -23.14 5.05
C MET A 166 -1.47 -24.43 4.32
N ILE A 167 -1.92 -24.55 3.07
CA ILE A 167 -1.43 -25.54 2.11
C ILE A 167 -0.42 -24.90 1.16
N MET A 168 0.50 -25.71 0.66
CA MET A 168 1.52 -25.28 -0.31
C MET A 168 1.60 -26.29 -1.46
N PRO A 169 1.20 -25.92 -2.69
CA PRO A 169 1.26 -26.78 -3.86
C PRO A 169 2.69 -26.86 -4.44
N VAL A 170 3.65 -27.33 -3.65
CA VAL A 170 5.10 -27.35 -3.98
C VAL A 170 5.44 -28.20 -5.21
N SER A 171 4.55 -29.10 -5.62
CA SER A 171 4.74 -30.00 -6.76
C SER A 171 4.18 -29.46 -8.08
N ALA A 172 3.50 -28.31 -8.07
CA ALA A 172 2.92 -27.73 -9.28
C ALA A 172 4.02 -27.24 -10.24
N GLU A 173 3.83 -27.42 -11.55
CA GLU A 173 4.83 -27.01 -12.55
C GLU A 173 4.81 -25.51 -12.84
N ASN A 174 3.73 -24.81 -12.48
CA ASN A 174 3.54 -23.39 -12.70
C ASN A 174 2.47 -22.80 -11.76
N ILE A 175 2.42 -21.47 -11.64
CA ILE A 175 1.48 -20.80 -10.72
C ILE A 175 0.00 -21.08 -11.05
N ARG A 176 -0.34 -21.29 -12.33
CA ARG A 176 -1.72 -21.57 -12.74
C ARG A 176 -2.17 -22.94 -12.25
N GLU A 177 -1.27 -23.92 -12.29
CA GLU A 177 -1.51 -25.23 -11.70
C GLU A 177 -1.52 -25.17 -10.18
N ALA A 178 -0.60 -24.44 -9.57
CA ALA A 178 -0.56 -24.23 -8.13
C ALA A 178 -1.88 -23.68 -7.57
N VAL A 179 -2.53 -22.75 -8.29
CA VAL A 179 -3.84 -22.17 -7.92
C VAL A 179 -5.01 -23.13 -8.18
N ARG A 180 -4.87 -24.08 -9.11
CA ARG A 180 -5.90 -25.07 -9.43
C ARG A 180 -5.96 -26.20 -8.40
N MET A 181 -4.81 -26.58 -7.84
CA MET A 181 -4.67 -27.61 -6.80
C MET A 181 -5.30 -27.14 -5.49
#